data_AF-M1BR53-F1
#
_entry.id   AF-M1BR53-F1
#
_cell.length_a   1.000
_cell.length_b   1.000
_cell.length_c   1.000
_cell.angle_alpha   90.00
_cell.angle_beta   90.00
_cell.angle_gamma   90.00
#
_symmetry.space_group_name_H-M   'P 1'
#
loop_
_entity.id
_entity.type
_entity.pdbx_description
1 polymer ?
#
loop_
_entity_poly.entity_id
_entity_poly.type
_entity_poly.pdbx_seq_one_letter_code
_entity_poly.pdbx_strand_id
1 'polypeptide(L)'
;MIVLLGPGFVLNEPQVYGRDKEKDDIVKILINNVSDARTLSVLPILGMGGLGKTTLAQMVFNDQRVTEHFHPKIWVCVSDDFDEKRLIKEIVESIEGRPLLGDMDLAPLQKKLQDLLNGKNICSS
;
A
#
# COMPACT_ATOMS: atom_id res chain seq x y z
N MET A 1 3.76 4.43 0.80
CA MET A 1 3.14 3.44 1.70
C MET A 1 2.59 2.31 0.84
N ILE A 2 3.11 1.09 1.04
CA ILE A 2 2.57 -0.12 0.42
C ILE A 2 1.81 -0.85 1.53
N VAL A 3 0.51 -1.04 1.35
CA VAL A 3 -0.27 -1.89 2.24
C VAL A 3 -0.40 -3.25 1.57
N LEU A 4 0.30 -4.26 2.10
CA LEU A 4 0.18 -5.65 1.67
C LEU A 4 -0.84 -6.33 2.58
N LEU A 5 -1.96 -6.80 2.03
CA LEU A 5 -2.95 -7.57 2.79
C LEU A 5 -3.35 -8.85 2.07
N GLY A 6 -3.54 -9.91 2.87
CA GLY A 6 -4.19 -11.18 2.52
C GLY A 6 -5.59 -11.00 1.92
N PRO A 7 -6.18 -12.05 1.32
CA PRO A 7 -7.42 -11.93 0.55
C PRO A 7 -8.55 -11.38 1.42
N GLY A 8 -9.14 -10.25 1.01
CA GLY A 8 -10.22 -9.64 1.79
C GLY A 8 -10.75 -8.32 1.24
N PHE A 9 -11.82 -8.45 0.44
CA PHE A 9 -12.97 -7.55 0.25
C PHE A 9 -12.73 -6.02 0.27
N VAL A 10 -12.94 -5.39 -0.89
CA VAL A 10 -13.20 -3.93 -0.98
C VAL A 10 -14.57 -3.68 -0.37
N LEU A 11 -14.61 -3.06 0.81
CA LEU A 11 -15.87 -2.65 1.44
C LEU A 11 -16.29 -1.30 0.85
N ASN A 12 -17.47 -1.24 0.21
CA ASN A 12 -18.20 0.00 0.02
C ASN A 12 -18.47 0.60 1.40
N GLU A 13 -17.84 1.74 1.71
CA GLU A 13 -17.72 2.40 3.01
C GLU A 13 -18.87 2.12 4.01
N PRO A 14 -18.78 1.04 4.81
CA PRO A 14 -19.61 0.93 5.99
C PRO A 14 -19.07 1.95 7.00
N GLN A 15 -19.94 2.72 7.64
CA GLN A 15 -19.50 3.63 8.70
C GLN A 15 -18.82 2.83 9.82
N VAL A 16 -17.52 3.05 10.01
CA VAL A 16 -16.71 2.37 11.02
C VAL A 16 -16.70 3.22 12.29
N TYR A 17 -17.11 2.64 13.41
CA TYR A 17 -17.16 3.31 14.70
C TYR A 17 -16.10 2.76 15.67
N GLY A 18 -15.59 3.61 16.56
CA GLY A 18 -14.74 3.21 17.69
C GLY A 18 -13.27 2.94 17.36
N ARG A 19 -12.86 3.09 16.09
CA ARG A 19 -11.48 2.86 15.62
C ARG A 19 -10.67 4.16 15.44
N ASP A 20 -11.24 5.31 15.78
CA ASP A 20 -10.60 6.62 15.51
C ASP A 20 -9.27 6.80 16.24
N LYS A 21 -9.16 6.32 17.48
CA LYS A 21 -7.93 6.40 18.24
C LYS A 21 -6.81 5.59 17.59
N GLU A 22 -7.07 4.33 17.24
CA GLU A 22 -6.09 3.45 16.59
C GLU A 22 -5.67 4.00 15.22
N LYS A 23 -6.63 4.52 14.45
CA LYS A 23 -6.36 5.22 13.19
C LYS A 23 -5.42 6.40 13.40
N ASP A 24 -5.73 7.29 14.34
CA ASP A 24 -4.94 8.49 14.63
C ASP A 24 -3.51 8.17 15.09
N ASP A 25 -3.35 7.14 15.93
CA ASP A 25 -2.04 6.71 16.40
C ASP A 25 -1.18 6.19 15.24
N ILE A 26 -1.76 5.37 14.34
CA ILE A 26 -1.07 4.89 13.14
C ILE A 26 -0.71 6.06 12.20
N VAL A 27 -1.63 6.99 11.96
CA VAL A 27 -1.39 8.14 11.08
C VAL A 27 -0.23 9.01 11.61
N LYS A 28 -0.18 9.26 12.92
CA LYS A 28 0.93 9.98 13.54
C LYS A 28 2.26 9.25 13.37
N ILE A 29 2.29 7.93 13.56
CA ILE A 29 3.49 7.11 13.33
C ILE A 29 3.94 7.27 11.87
N LEU A 30 3.03 7.14 10.91
CA LEU A 30 3.38 7.24 9.49
C LEU A 30 3.97 8.60 9.14
N ILE A 31 3.34 9.69 9.58
CA ILE A 31 3.76 11.06 9.23
C ILE A 31 5.07 11.45 9.93
N ASN A 32 5.25 11.04 11.20
CA ASN A 32 6.43 11.43 11.98
C ASN A 32 7.69 10.63 11.63
N ASN A 33 7.57 9.45 11.03
CA ASN A 33 8.72 8.63 10.61
C ASN A 33 9.31 9.05 9.24
N VAL A 34 8.79 10.12 8.61
CA VAL A 34 9.28 10.60 7.29
C VAL A 34 10.60 11.40 7.42
N SER A 35 11.10 11.64 8.62
CA SER A 35 12.28 12.48 8.86
C SER A 35 13.62 11.92 8.35
N ASP A 36 13.71 10.62 8.01
CA ASP A 36 14.90 10.02 7.39
C ASP A 36 14.59 9.44 6.01
N ALA A 37 14.79 10.27 4.97
CA ALA A 37 14.52 9.98 3.55
C ALA A 37 15.33 8.82 2.93
N ARG A 38 16.04 8.02 3.74
CA ARG A 38 16.93 6.94 3.31
C ARG A 38 16.53 5.56 3.83
N THR A 39 15.43 5.43 4.57
CA THR A 39 15.04 4.13 5.16
C THR A 39 13.60 3.74 4.80
N LEU A 40 13.43 2.47 4.44
CA LEU A 40 12.12 1.85 4.27
C LEU A 40 11.50 1.58 5.65
N SER A 41 10.35 2.20 5.92
CA SER A 41 9.58 1.94 7.14
C SER A 41 8.42 0.99 6.88
N VAL A 42 8.30 -0.06 7.69
CA VAL A 42 7.22 -1.05 7.63
C VAL A 42 6.45 -1.05 8.93
N LEU A 43 5.13 -0.92 8.87
CA LEU A 43 4.24 -0.96 10.03
C LEU A 43 3.24 -2.12 9.89
N PRO A 44 3.52 -3.29 10.49
CA PRO A 44 2.63 -4.45 10.41
C PRO A 44 1.39 -4.26 11.29
N ILE A 45 0.20 -4.58 10.76
CA ILE A 45 -1.05 -4.66 11.54
C ILE A 45 -1.33 -6.14 11.83
N LEU A 46 -1.10 -6.55 13.07
CA LEU A 46 -1.24 -7.94 13.52
C LEU A 46 -2.53 -8.15 14.32
N GLY A 47 -3.07 -9.37 14.29
CA GLY A 47 -4.24 -9.75 15.08
C GLY A 47 -5.02 -10.92 14.50
N MET A 48 -5.98 -11.45 15.26
CA MET A 48 -6.82 -12.57 14.84
C MET A 48 -7.67 -12.25 13.61
N GLY A 49 -8.11 -13.30 12.91
CA GLY A 49 -9.07 -13.18 11.80
C GLY A 49 -10.38 -12.52 12.24
N GLY A 50 -11.05 -11.81 11.33
CA GLY A 50 -12.34 -11.17 11.60
C GLY A 50 -12.32 -9.87 12.42
N LEU A 51 -11.16 -9.43 12.92
CA LEU A 51 -11.05 -8.20 13.73
C LEU A 51 -11.09 -6.88 12.95
N GLY A 52 -11.20 -6.92 11.62
CA GLY A 52 -11.23 -5.71 10.79
C GLY A 52 -9.87 -5.04 10.57
N LYS A 53 -8.77 -5.81 10.55
CA LYS A 53 -7.41 -5.29 10.27
C LYS A 53 -7.33 -4.57 8.92
N THR A 54 -7.87 -5.20 7.87
CA THR A 54 -7.97 -4.62 6.53
C THR A 54 -8.79 -3.33 6.55
N THR A 55 -9.88 -3.30 7.32
CA THR A 55 -10.71 -2.10 7.49
C THR A 55 -9.92 -0.96 8.13
N LEU A 56 -9.17 -1.21 9.20
CA LEU A 56 -8.32 -0.20 9.84
C LEU A 56 -7.24 0.32 8.87
N ALA A 57 -6.60 -0.58 8.11
CA ALA A 57 -5.62 -0.22 7.10
C ALA A 57 -6.23 0.66 6.00
N GLN A 58 -7.46 0.38 5.56
CA GLN A 58 -8.18 1.21 4.58
C GLN A 58 -8.50 2.60 5.15
N MET A 59 -8.95 2.69 6.42
CA MET A 59 -9.21 3.97 7.07
C MET A 59 -7.96 4.86 7.12
N VAL A 60 -6.80 4.27 7.44
CA VAL A 60 -5.51 4.97 7.44
C VAL A 60 -5.08 5.33 6.02
N PHE A 61 -5.21 4.41 5.06
CA PHE A 61 -4.85 4.64 3.67
C PHE A 61 -5.63 5.79 3.05
N ASN A 62 -6.91 5.92 3.39
CA ASN A 62 -7.79 6.99 2.89
C ASN A 62 -7.75 8.28 3.73
N ASP A 63 -7.01 8.32 4.84
CA ASP A 63 -6.88 9.53 5.66
C ASP A 63 -6.23 10.66 4.83
N GLN A 64 -6.81 11.86 4.93
CA GLN A 64 -6.33 13.02 4.17
C GLN A 64 -4.87 13.35 4.50
N ARG A 65 -4.48 13.27 5.78
CA ARG A 65 -3.12 13.58 6.22
C ARG A 65 -2.11 12.60 5.59
N VAL A 66 -2.47 11.32 5.49
CA VAL A 66 -1.64 10.31 4.80
C VAL A 66 -1.58 10.59 3.30
N THR A 67 -2.69 11.01 2.70
CA THR A 67 -2.77 11.36 1.26
C THR A 67 -1.87 12.54 0.89
N GLU A 68 -1.78 13.53 1.77
CA GLU A 68 -0.95 14.73 1.58
C GLU A 68 0.55 14.45 1.77
N HIS A 69 0.91 13.51 2.66
CA HIS A 69 2.32 13.19 2.95
C HIS A 69 2.92 12.13 2.02
N PHE A 70 2.10 11.19 1.53
CA PHE A 70 2.58 10.08 0.71
C PHE A 70 1.99 10.15 -0.69
N HIS A 71 2.84 10.35 -1.69
CA HIS A 71 2.47 10.23 -3.09
C HIS A 71 3.61 9.62 -3.92
N PRO A 72 3.37 8.52 -4.66
CA PRO A 72 2.11 7.77 -4.79
C PRO A 72 1.78 6.88 -3.57
N LYS A 73 0.49 6.61 -3.36
CA LYS A 73 0.00 5.56 -2.43
C LYS A 73 -0.42 4.35 -3.23
N ILE A 74 -0.02 3.15 -2.79
CA ILE A 74 -0.25 1.91 -3.52
C ILE A 74 -0.95 0.92 -2.59
N TRP A 75 -2.03 0.32 -3.07
CA TRP A 75 -2.80 -0.70 -2.37
C TRP A 75 -2.84 -1.97 -3.21
N VAL A 76 -2.28 -3.07 -2.71
CA VAL A 76 -2.26 -4.35 -3.42
C VAL A 76 -2.67 -5.49 -2.49
N CYS A 77 -3.39 -6.45 -3.04
CA CYS A 77 -3.85 -7.62 -2.32
C CYS A 77 -3.00 -8.82 -2.69
N VAL A 78 -2.44 -9.49 -1.68
CA VAL A 78 -1.67 -10.72 -1.83
C VAL A 78 -2.58 -11.88 -1.45
N SER A 79 -3.03 -12.66 -2.44
CA SER A 79 -3.82 -13.87 -2.22
C SER A 79 -2.93 -15.09 -1.95
N ASP A 80 -3.54 -16.18 -1.46
CA ASP A 80 -2.86 -17.47 -1.26
C ASP A 80 -2.26 -18.00 -2.56
N ASP A 81 -2.91 -17.73 -3.70
CA ASP A 81 -2.36 -17.92 -5.05
C ASP A 81 -1.39 -16.78 -5.39
N PHE A 82 -0.27 -16.72 -4.66
CA PHE A 82 0.75 -15.71 -4.85
C PHE A 82 1.35 -15.76 -6.26
N ASP A 83 1.20 -14.67 -7.01
CA ASP A 83 1.79 -14.49 -8.34
C ASP A 83 2.58 -13.17 -8.34
N GLU A 84 3.91 -13.28 -8.32
CA GLU A 84 4.83 -12.15 -8.33
C GLU A 84 4.62 -11.25 -9.57
N LYS A 85 4.42 -11.86 -10.74
CA LYS A 85 4.25 -11.14 -12.01
C LYS A 85 2.96 -10.33 -11.96
N ARG A 86 1.86 -10.92 -11.45
CA ARG A 86 0.59 -10.23 -11.23
C ARG A 86 0.75 -9.05 -10.27
N LEU A 87 1.40 -9.27 -9.12
CA LEU A 87 1.58 -8.23 -8.11
C LEU A 87 2.41 -7.06 -8.61
N ILE A 88 3.54 -7.31 -9.27
CA ILE A 88 4.39 -6.25 -9.83
C ILE A 88 3.62 -5.46 -10.89
N LYS A 89 2.84 -6.16 -11.74
CA LYS A 89 1.98 -5.52 -12.73
C LYS A 89 0.95 -4.59 -12.07
N GLU A 90 0.22 -5.07 -11.05
CA GLU A 90 -0.75 -4.26 -10.30
C GLU A 90 -0.11 -3.02 -9.66
N ILE A 91 1.09 -3.15 -9.09
CA ILE A 91 1.85 -2.02 -8.53
C ILE A 91 2.19 -1.00 -9.61
N VAL A 92 2.72 -1.44 -10.75
CA VAL A 92 3.11 -0.55 -11.86
C VAL A 92 1.89 0.18 -12.41
N GLU A 93 0.78 -0.51 -12.64
CA GLU A 93 -0.47 0.08 -13.11
C GLU A 93 -1.04 1.10 -12.11
N SER A 94 -0.94 0.80 -10.80
CA SER A 94 -1.32 1.73 -9.74
C SER A 94 -0.48 3.00 -9.71
N ILE A 95 0.82 2.93 -10.05
CA ILE A 95 1.71 4.11 -10.11
C ILE A 95 1.49 4.91 -11.38
N GLU A 96 1.28 4.25 -12.53
CA GLU A 96 1.08 4.90 -13.82
C GLU A 96 -0.35 5.43 -14.03
N GLY A 97 -1.32 4.95 -13.26
CA GLY A 97 -2.74 5.33 -13.38
C GLY A 97 -3.40 4.81 -14.65
N ARG A 98 -2.82 3.80 -15.30
CA ARG A 98 -3.34 3.17 -16.51
C ARG A 98 -2.97 1.69 -16.58
N PRO A 99 -3.77 0.85 -17.26
CA PRO A 99 -3.41 -0.54 -17.52
C PRO A 99 -2.17 -0.65 -18.40
N LEU A 100 -1.35 -1.66 -18.16
CA LEU A 100 -0.25 -2.04 -19.04
C LEU A 100 -0.81 -2.82 -20.23
N LEU A 101 -0.46 -2.38 -21.44
CA LEU A 101 -0.85 -3.06 -22.68
C LEU A 101 0.11 -4.22 -22.95
N GLY A 102 -0.45 -5.40 -23.18
CA GLY A 102 0.30 -6.62 -23.48
C GLY A 102 0.74 -7.40 -22.25
N ASP A 103 1.20 -8.62 -22.48
CA ASP A 103 1.88 -9.42 -21.47
C ASP A 103 3.37 -9.10 -21.52
N MET A 104 3.93 -8.63 -20.40
CA MET A 104 5.36 -8.37 -20.26
C MET A 104 5.96 -9.44 -19.37
N ASP A 105 7.16 -9.93 -19.70
CA ASP A 105 7.89 -10.83 -18.82
C ASP A 105 8.26 -10.17 -17.48
N LEU A 106 8.56 -11.00 -16.49
CA LEU A 106 8.85 -10.58 -15.12
C LEU A 106 10.04 -9.61 -15.05
N ALA A 107 11.13 -9.87 -15.76
CA ALA A 107 12.33 -9.04 -15.71
C ALA A 107 12.09 -7.60 -16.23
N PRO A 108 11.45 -7.39 -17.40
CA PRO A 108 11.00 -6.05 -17.81
C PRO A 108 10.07 -5.36 -16.81
N LEU A 109 9.13 -6.10 -16.20
CA LEU A 109 8.22 -5.57 -15.18
C LEU A 109 8.98 -5.10 -13.93
N GLN A 110 9.91 -5.91 -13.42
CA GLN A 110 10.77 -5.56 -12.29
C GLN A 110 11.61 -4.32 -12.59
N LYS A 111 12.23 -4.26 -13.77
CA LYS A 111 13.02 -3.09 -14.19
C LYS A 111 12.14 -1.84 -14.28
N LYS A 112 10.95 -1.95 -14.86
CA LYS A 112 10.01 -0.83 -14.95
C LYS A 112 9.56 -0.36 -13.57
N LEU A 113 9.29 -1.28 -12.65
CA LEU A 113 9.00 -0.93 -11.27
C LEU A 113 10.18 -0.20 -10.63
N GLN A 114 11.39 -0.73 -10.72
CA GLN A 114 12.60 -0.07 -10.21
C GLN A 114 12.76 1.34 -10.78
N ASP A 115 12.58 1.53 -12.08
CA ASP A 115 12.68 2.84 -12.73
C ASP A 115 11.60 3.82 -12.22
N LEU A 116 10.38 3.35 -11.97
CA LEU A 116 9.30 4.15 -11.40
C LEU A 116 9.54 4.54 -9.94
N LEU A 117 10.25 3.71 -9.19
CA LEU A 117 10.65 3.96 -7.80
C LEU A 117 11.92 4.83 -7.74
N ASN A 118 12.87 4.66 -8.67
CA ASN A 118 14.19 5.32 -8.70
C ASN A 118 14.19 6.82 -9.02
N GLY A 119 13.04 7.46 -9.18
CA GLY A 119 12.92 8.91 -9.38
C GLY A 119 11.80 9.56 -8.59
N LYS A 120 11.13 8.79 -7.72
CA LYS A 120 10.05 9.24 -6.85
C LYS A 120 10.47 8.93 -5.42
N ASN A 121 9.98 9.69 -4.45
CA ASN A 121 10.15 9.37 -3.03
C ASN A 121 9.41 8.07 -2.71
N ILE A 122 9.98 6.92 -3.09
CA ILE A 122 9.40 5.62 -2.84
C ILE A 122 10.54 4.73 -2.38
N CYS A 123 10.52 4.47 -1.08
CA CYS A 123 11.42 3.58 -0.39
C CYS A 123 11.59 2.25 -1.14
N SER A 124 12.83 1.93 -1.54
CA SER A 124 13.23 0.57 -1.87
C SER A 124 14.67 0.33 -1.43
N SER A 125 14.90 -0.89 -0.96
CA SER A 125 16.03 -1.46 -0.22
C SER A 125 17.43 -1.24 -0.77
#